data_AF-A0A1I0WHG4-F1
#
_entry.id   AF-A0A1I0WHG4-F1
#
_cell.length_a   1.000
_cell.length_b   1.000
_cell.length_c   1.000
_cell.angle_alpha   90.00
_cell.angle_beta   90.00
_cell.angle_gamma   90.00
#
_symmetry.space_group_name_H-M   'P 1'
#
loop_
_entity.id
_entity.type
_entity.pdbx_description
1 polymer ?
#
loop_
_entity_poly.entity_id
_entity_poly.type
_entity_poly.pdbx_seq_one_letter_code
_entity_poly.pdbx_strand_id
1 'polypeptide(L)'
;MKLTNFLSNQGYDLIEGPIRNQKPLQLWLKKTFSEAELYYANINHAFKSEAVLTEIENPALSINSNHKNDYEFNIGITLLEEILASLGLGAFELSSKITSGKLVTISYDNSITKEYAVGNLEEYLFSADFIHANPSLLKNANQNNIILITGVVFAKSLVVDIETDFSLNANLITTLNQIADGKLDFSTKNNNKLKMVSSENNYFPIAIKASRIDFDRSTFKKLSLISDSRNLF
;
A
#
# COMPACT_ATOMS: atom_id res chain seq x y z
N MET A 1 16.06 -9.43 2.57
CA MET A 1 15.86 -9.07 1.15
C MET A 1 15.15 -7.72 1.10
N LYS A 2 15.43 -6.85 0.11
CA LYS A 2 14.72 -5.55 0.02
C LYS A 2 13.23 -5.79 -0.22
N LEU A 3 12.36 -5.20 0.60
CA LEU A 3 10.91 -5.40 0.53
C LEU A 3 10.36 -5.03 -0.85
N THR A 4 10.77 -3.87 -1.39
CA THR A 4 10.34 -3.43 -2.73
C THR A 4 10.67 -4.45 -3.80
N ASN A 5 11.87 -5.04 -3.77
CA ASN A 5 12.29 -6.02 -4.79
C ASN A 5 11.51 -7.34 -4.66
N PHE A 6 11.18 -7.74 -3.43
CA PHE A 6 10.35 -8.92 -3.20
C PHE A 6 8.96 -8.74 -3.82
N LEU A 7 8.34 -7.60 -3.53
CA LEU A 7 7.02 -7.24 -4.03
C LEU A 7 7.01 -7.12 -5.56
N SER A 8 7.98 -6.39 -6.13
CA SER A 8 8.03 -6.16 -7.58
C SER A 8 8.20 -7.45 -8.37
N ASN A 9 8.97 -8.41 -7.86
CA ASN A 9 9.14 -9.73 -8.47
C ASN A 9 7.82 -10.53 -8.55
N GLN A 10 6.84 -10.17 -7.73
CA GLN A 10 5.51 -10.79 -7.67
C GLN A 10 4.44 -9.93 -8.35
N GLY A 11 4.84 -8.80 -8.95
CA GLY A 11 3.96 -7.84 -9.61
C GLY A 11 3.22 -6.91 -8.65
N TYR A 12 3.71 -6.75 -7.42
CA TYR A 12 3.15 -5.83 -6.43
C TYR A 12 4.05 -4.59 -6.29
N ASP A 13 3.42 -3.43 -6.13
CA ASP A 13 4.07 -2.17 -5.82
C ASP A 13 3.79 -1.78 -4.38
N LEU A 14 4.82 -1.32 -3.67
CA LEU A 14 4.68 -0.81 -2.31
C LEU A 14 3.90 0.51 -2.33
N ILE A 15 2.93 0.68 -1.43
CA ILE A 15 2.25 1.96 -1.25
C ILE A 15 3.18 2.86 -0.46
N GLU A 16 3.69 3.91 -1.09
CA GLU A 16 4.53 4.92 -0.45
C GLU A 16 3.72 6.17 -0.07
N GLY A 17 2.63 6.47 -0.79
CA GLY A 17 1.80 7.63 -0.51
C GLY A 17 0.99 7.58 0.82
N PRO A 18 0.44 8.74 1.23
CA PRO A 18 -0.29 8.90 2.49
C PRO A 18 -1.68 8.25 2.48
N ILE A 19 -2.20 7.88 1.31
CA ILE A 19 -3.51 7.24 1.19
C ILE A 19 -3.34 5.73 1.35
N ARG A 20 -3.86 5.16 2.44
CA ARG A 20 -3.86 3.72 2.73
C ARG A 20 -5.28 3.15 2.86
N ASN A 21 -6.08 3.29 1.82
CA ASN A 21 -7.45 2.77 1.76
C ASN A 21 -7.72 1.89 0.52
N GLN A 22 -6.64 1.44 -0.14
CA GLN A 22 -6.68 0.60 -1.31
C GLN A 22 -7.34 -0.75 -1.00
N LYS A 23 -8.27 -1.15 -1.86
CA LYS A 23 -8.99 -2.42 -1.77
C LYS A 23 -9.04 -3.09 -3.14
N PRO A 24 -9.06 -4.43 -3.19
CA PRO A 24 -9.33 -5.14 -4.43
C PRO A 24 -10.61 -4.64 -5.10
N LEU A 25 -10.64 -4.72 -6.43
CA LEU A 25 -11.75 -4.28 -7.29
C LEU A 25 -12.00 -2.76 -7.32
N GLN A 26 -11.21 -1.93 -6.63
CA GLN A 26 -11.29 -0.49 -6.83
C GLN A 26 -10.79 -0.10 -8.23
N LEU A 27 -11.47 0.90 -8.80
CA LEU A 27 -11.03 1.55 -10.04
C LEU A 27 -10.39 2.89 -9.71
N TRP A 28 -9.22 3.11 -10.29
CA TRP A 28 -8.45 4.34 -10.14
C TRP A 28 -8.20 4.95 -11.52
N LEU A 29 -8.11 6.27 -11.58
CA LEU A 29 -7.73 7.00 -12.79
C LEU A 29 -6.27 7.42 -12.69
N LYS A 30 -5.50 7.09 -13.71
CA LYS A 30 -4.13 7.55 -13.88
C LYS A 30 -3.95 8.14 -15.26
N LYS A 31 -4.15 9.45 -15.36
CA LYS A 31 -3.81 10.23 -16.55
C LYS A 31 -2.30 10.43 -16.63
N THR A 32 -1.81 10.70 -17.84
CA THR A 32 -0.41 11.06 -18.05
C THR A 32 -0.05 12.28 -17.19
N PHE A 33 1.04 12.18 -16.42
CA PHE A 33 1.54 13.23 -15.52
C PHE A 33 0.65 13.63 -14.33
N SER A 34 -0.46 12.93 -14.07
CA SER A 34 -1.29 13.14 -12.86
C SER A 34 -1.06 12.04 -11.84
N GLU A 35 -1.31 12.31 -10.56
CA GLU A 35 -1.36 11.27 -9.53
C GLU A 35 -2.54 10.31 -9.78
N ALA A 36 -2.48 9.12 -9.17
CA ALA A 36 -3.60 8.19 -9.22
C ALA A 36 -4.72 8.67 -8.29
N GLU A 37 -5.94 8.75 -8.81
CA GLU A 37 -7.12 9.17 -8.03
C GLU A 37 -8.17 8.07 -8.00
N LEU A 38 -8.82 7.87 -6.84
CA LEU A 38 -9.90 6.90 -6.72
C LEU A 38 -11.05 7.33 -7.63
N TYR A 39 -11.43 6.44 -8.55
CA TYR A 39 -12.51 6.69 -9.50
C TYR A 39 -13.81 6.03 -9.06
N TYR A 40 -13.74 4.73 -8.76
CA TYR A 40 -14.86 3.99 -8.20
C TYR A 40 -14.36 3.10 -7.06
N ALA A 41 -15.12 3.11 -5.96
CA ALA A 41 -14.84 2.26 -4.80
C ALA A 41 -14.97 0.74 -5.10
N ASN A 42 -15.66 0.39 -6.20
CA ASN A 42 -15.79 -0.99 -6.68
C ASN A 42 -16.04 -1.02 -8.18
N ILE A 43 -15.53 -2.03 -8.87
CA ILE A 43 -15.72 -2.28 -10.31
C ILE A 43 -17.21 -2.35 -10.69
N ASN A 44 -18.05 -2.85 -9.79
CA ASN A 44 -19.50 -2.98 -9.95
C ASN A 44 -20.24 -1.64 -9.92
N HIS A 45 -19.56 -0.51 -9.71
CA HIS A 45 -20.15 0.81 -9.88
C HIS A 45 -20.00 1.33 -11.32
N ALA A 46 -19.04 0.80 -12.08
CA ALA A 46 -18.76 1.20 -13.46
C ALA A 46 -19.24 0.17 -14.47
N PHE A 47 -19.19 -1.12 -14.09
CA PHE A 47 -19.43 -2.25 -14.97
C PHE A 47 -20.41 -3.23 -14.33
N LYS A 48 -21.26 -3.85 -15.14
CA LYS A 48 -22.16 -4.93 -14.71
C LYS A 48 -21.92 -6.16 -15.55
N SER A 49 -21.62 -7.29 -14.91
CA SER A 49 -21.56 -8.62 -15.52
C SER A 49 -22.19 -9.65 -14.57
N GLU A 50 -22.66 -10.76 -15.14
CA GLU A 50 -23.15 -11.92 -14.40
C GLU A 50 -22.01 -12.86 -13.95
N ALA A 51 -20.77 -12.63 -14.41
CA ALA A 51 -19.61 -13.41 -13.98
C ALA A 51 -19.31 -13.18 -12.50
N VAL A 52 -19.07 -14.25 -11.75
CA VAL A 52 -18.84 -14.18 -10.30
C VAL A 52 -17.38 -13.91 -10.00
N LEU A 53 -17.10 -12.77 -9.37
CA LEU A 53 -15.79 -12.43 -8.85
C LEU A 53 -15.61 -13.03 -7.45
N THR A 54 -14.64 -13.93 -7.31
CA THR A 54 -14.30 -14.56 -6.03
C THR A 54 -12.95 -14.07 -5.53
N GLU A 55 -12.92 -13.52 -4.32
CA GLU A 55 -11.69 -13.14 -3.63
C GLU A 55 -10.94 -14.40 -3.20
N ILE A 56 -9.63 -14.44 -3.47
CA ILE A 56 -8.73 -15.49 -3.01
C ILE A 56 -7.70 -14.91 -2.05
N GLU A 57 -7.36 -15.67 -1.02
CA GLU A 57 -6.20 -15.38 -0.18
C GLU A 57 -4.99 -16.14 -0.73
N ASN A 58 -3.90 -15.43 -0.99
CA ASN A 58 -2.67 -16.02 -1.51
C ASN A 58 -1.65 -16.24 -0.38
N PRO A 59 -1.51 -17.47 0.15
CA PRO A 59 -0.60 -17.75 1.26
C PRO A 59 0.88 -17.73 0.84
N ALA A 60 1.17 -17.84 -0.47
CA ALA A 60 2.54 -17.86 -0.97
C ALA A 60 3.20 -16.47 -0.92
N LEU A 61 2.39 -15.40 -0.87
CA LEU A 61 2.87 -14.03 -0.69
C LEU A 61 2.59 -13.57 0.76
N SER A 62 3.45 -14.03 1.68
CA SER A 62 3.46 -13.52 3.06
C SER A 62 4.72 -12.69 3.30
N ILE A 63 4.50 -11.43 3.64
CA ILE A 63 5.49 -10.46 4.10
C ILE A 63 5.66 -10.59 5.60
N ASN A 64 6.91 -10.58 6.02
CA ASN A 64 7.36 -10.57 7.41
C ASN A 64 8.57 -9.63 7.55
N SER A 65 9.01 -9.42 8.78
CA SER A 65 10.11 -8.51 9.14
C SER A 65 11.46 -8.83 8.48
N ASN A 66 11.62 -9.99 7.82
CA ASN A 66 12.82 -10.32 7.05
C ASN A 66 12.90 -9.57 5.71
N HIS A 67 11.76 -9.07 5.25
CA HIS A 67 11.63 -8.19 4.09
C HIS A 67 11.56 -6.75 4.58
N LYS A 68 12.60 -5.98 4.30
CA LYS A 68 12.77 -4.64 4.87
C LYS A 68 13.33 -3.66 3.85
N ASN A 69 13.01 -2.39 4.03
CA ASN A 69 13.62 -1.30 3.30
C ASN A 69 14.40 -0.43 4.27
N ASP A 70 15.61 -0.09 3.88
CA ASP A 70 16.51 0.78 4.63
C ASP A 70 16.54 2.15 3.95
N TYR A 71 16.36 3.20 4.74
CA TYR A 71 16.32 4.59 4.31
C TYR A 71 17.32 5.42 5.12
N GLU A 72 17.92 6.42 4.48
CA GLU A 72 18.64 7.46 5.22
C GLU A 72 17.70 8.17 6.19
N PHE A 73 18.24 8.59 7.34
CA PHE A 73 17.44 9.01 8.48
C PHE A 73 16.32 10.01 8.16
N ASN A 74 16.63 11.13 7.50
CA ASN A 74 15.64 12.16 7.21
C ASN A 74 14.53 11.66 6.28
N ILE A 75 14.88 10.91 5.24
CA ILE A 75 13.92 10.32 4.30
C ILE A 75 13.02 9.32 5.04
N GLY A 76 13.65 8.46 5.85
CA GLY A 76 12.96 7.42 6.58
C GLY A 76 12.03 7.96 7.67
N ILE A 77 12.39 9.03 8.37
CA ILE A 77 11.52 9.69 9.35
C ILE A 77 10.31 10.33 8.65
N THR A 78 10.52 11.05 7.53
CA THR A 78 9.40 11.64 6.77
C THR A 78 8.42 10.56 6.30
N LEU A 79 8.93 9.48 5.69
CA LEU A 79 8.09 8.37 5.24
C LEU A 79 7.37 7.69 6.41
N LEU A 80 8.06 7.54 7.55
CA LEU A 80 7.47 6.97 8.76
C LEU A 80 6.31 7.82 9.28
N GLU A 81 6.48 9.13 9.35
CA GLU A 81 5.42 10.05 9.80
C GLU A 81 4.21 10.00 8.86
N GLU A 82 4.42 9.93 7.54
CA GLU A 82 3.34 9.74 6.57
C GLU A 82 2.61 8.40 6.75
N ILE A 83 3.35 7.32 6.98
CA ILE A 83 2.76 6.01 7.28
C ILE A 83 1.92 6.11 8.56
N LEU A 84 2.46 6.66 9.65
CA LEU A 84 1.74 6.77 10.92
C LEU A 84 0.47 7.64 10.80
N ALA A 85 0.56 8.75 10.07
CA ALA A 85 -0.60 9.59 9.78
C ALA A 85 -1.69 8.82 9.02
N SER A 86 -1.30 8.05 7.99
CA SER A 86 -2.22 7.23 7.20
C SER A 86 -2.90 6.11 8.00
N LEU A 87 -2.26 5.63 9.06
CA LEU A 87 -2.80 4.62 9.99
C LEU A 87 -3.73 5.24 11.05
N GLY A 88 -3.97 6.55 11.02
CA GLY A 88 -4.75 7.25 12.04
C GLY A 88 -4.05 7.28 13.41
N LEU A 89 -2.72 7.06 13.42
CA LEU A 89 -1.90 7.09 14.63
C LEU A 89 -1.48 8.53 15.00
N GLY A 90 -2.02 9.53 14.29
CA GLY A 90 -1.74 10.94 14.47
C GLY A 90 -0.40 11.34 13.85
N ALA A 91 -0.18 12.65 13.71
CA ALA A 91 1.14 13.20 13.45
C ALA A 91 1.97 13.01 14.72
N PHE A 92 2.48 11.79 14.89
CA PHE A 92 3.51 11.51 15.86
C PHE A 92 4.69 12.38 15.44
N GLU A 93 4.96 13.46 16.18
CA GLU A 93 6.11 14.34 15.92
C GLU A 93 7.41 13.63 16.32
N LEU A 94 7.69 12.48 15.70
CA LEU A 94 8.89 11.69 15.91
C LEU A 94 10.12 12.54 15.57
N SER A 95 10.03 13.34 14.52
CA SER A 95 11.03 14.34 14.14
C SER A 95 11.33 15.37 15.23
N SER A 96 10.37 15.70 16.12
CA SER A 96 10.60 16.63 17.24
C SER A 96 11.26 15.96 18.46
N LYS A 97 11.19 14.63 18.55
CA LYS A 97 11.79 13.84 19.64
C LYS A 97 13.10 13.16 19.27
N ILE A 98 13.27 12.83 17.99
CA ILE A 98 14.45 12.18 17.43
C ILE A 98 14.91 13.05 16.26
N THR A 99 15.80 13.99 16.53
CA THR A 99 16.22 15.01 15.56
C THR A 99 17.34 14.54 14.64
N SER A 100 18.04 13.46 15.00
CA SER A 100 19.20 12.95 14.26
C SER A 100 19.34 11.44 14.38
N GLY A 101 19.95 10.86 13.35
CA GLY A 101 20.24 9.45 13.26
C GLY A 101 20.91 9.08 11.95
N LYS A 102 21.13 7.79 11.75
CA LYS A 102 21.84 7.23 10.60
C LYS A 102 20.89 6.57 9.62
N LEU A 103 20.04 5.69 10.13
CA LEU A 103 19.26 4.78 9.31
C LEU A 103 17.89 4.54 9.92
N VAL A 104 16.88 4.47 9.06
CA VAL A 104 15.54 4.00 9.42
C VAL A 104 15.21 2.79 8.56
N THR A 105 14.94 1.67 9.21
CA THR A 105 14.56 0.42 8.58
C THR A 105 13.06 0.21 8.78
N ILE A 106 12.30 0.07 7.70
CA ILE A 106 10.85 -0.17 7.73
C ILE A 106 10.56 -1.58 7.23
N SER A 107 9.70 -2.29 7.96
CA SER A 107 9.24 -3.64 7.66
C SER A 107 7.82 -3.87 8.17
N TYR A 108 7.20 -4.97 7.77
CA TYR A 108 5.82 -5.31 8.12
C TYR A 108 5.71 -6.77 8.54
N ASP A 109 4.78 -7.05 9.46
CA ASP A 109 4.49 -8.40 9.96
C ASP A 109 3.00 -8.73 9.91
N ASN A 110 2.70 -10.02 10.03
CA ASN A 110 1.35 -10.59 10.05
C ASN A 110 0.54 -10.19 8.81
N SER A 111 1.14 -10.36 7.64
CA SER A 111 0.49 -9.97 6.39
C SER A 111 -0.42 -11.05 5.83
N ILE A 112 -1.46 -10.59 5.13
CA ILE A 112 -2.34 -11.41 4.30
C ILE A 112 -2.42 -10.78 2.92
N THR A 113 -2.52 -11.60 1.88
CA THR A 113 -2.66 -11.14 0.51
C THR A 113 -4.03 -11.52 -0.01
N LYS A 114 -4.81 -10.53 -0.42
CA LYS A 114 -6.12 -10.72 -1.05
C LYS A 114 -6.04 -10.35 -2.51
N GLU A 115 -6.42 -11.25 -3.40
CA GLU A 115 -6.38 -11.00 -4.83
C GLU A 115 -7.55 -11.66 -5.56
N TYR A 116 -7.68 -11.31 -6.83
CA TYR A 116 -8.62 -11.93 -7.75
C TYR A 116 -7.84 -12.51 -8.92
N ALA A 117 -8.17 -13.74 -9.31
CA ALA A 117 -7.55 -14.38 -10.45
C ALA A 117 -7.78 -13.53 -11.71
N VAL A 118 -6.69 -13.22 -12.43
CA VAL A 118 -6.75 -12.35 -13.62
C VAL A 118 -7.75 -12.90 -14.65
N GLY A 119 -7.78 -14.22 -14.88
CA GLY A 119 -8.75 -14.84 -15.79
C GLY A 119 -10.21 -14.55 -15.43
N ASN A 120 -10.57 -14.58 -14.15
CA ASN A 120 -11.93 -14.28 -13.69
C ASN A 120 -12.27 -12.80 -13.88
N LEU A 121 -11.30 -11.90 -13.68
CA LEU A 121 -11.47 -10.46 -13.92
C LEU A 121 -11.61 -10.15 -15.42
N GLU A 122 -10.86 -10.84 -16.28
CA GLU A 122 -10.98 -10.69 -17.73
C GLU A 122 -12.31 -11.24 -18.24
N GLU A 123 -12.77 -12.40 -17.74
CA GLU A 123 -14.10 -12.94 -18.04
C GLU A 123 -15.22 -11.98 -17.62
N TYR A 124 -15.10 -11.39 -16.43
CA TYR A 124 -16.02 -10.36 -15.94
C TYR A 124 -16.06 -9.16 -16.88
N LEU A 125 -14.90 -8.56 -17.20
CA LEU A 125 -14.83 -7.36 -18.04
C LEU A 125 -15.20 -7.63 -19.50
N PHE A 126 -14.96 -8.84 -20.02
CA PHE A 126 -15.32 -9.23 -21.37
C PHE A 126 -16.84 -9.33 -21.56
N SER A 127 -17.54 -9.82 -20.54
CA SER A 127 -19.00 -9.95 -20.52
C SER A 127 -19.73 -8.74 -19.93
N ALA A 128 -18.99 -7.75 -19.43
CA ALA A 128 -19.57 -6.59 -18.76
C ALA A 128 -20.10 -5.53 -19.72
N ASP A 129 -21.17 -4.88 -19.30
CA ASP A 129 -21.65 -3.62 -19.87
C ASP A 129 -21.44 -2.45 -18.89
N PHE A 130 -21.44 -1.23 -19.41
CA PHE A 130 -21.32 -0.02 -18.60
C PHE A 130 -22.60 0.23 -17.80
N ILE A 131 -22.46 0.58 -16.53
CA ILE A 131 -23.58 0.96 -15.68
C ILE A 131 -23.98 2.40 -16.04
N HIS A 132 -25.03 2.49 -16.86
CA HIS A 132 -25.58 3.72 -17.43
C HIS A 132 -24.67 4.39 -18.47
N ALA A 133 -25.29 5.23 -19.31
CA ALA A 133 -24.56 6.02 -20.28
C ALA A 133 -23.67 7.05 -19.56
N ASN A 134 -22.36 6.82 -19.52
CA ASN A 134 -21.39 7.69 -18.90
C ASN A 134 -20.26 8.05 -19.89
N PRO A 135 -20.36 9.20 -20.59
CA PRO A 135 -19.36 9.62 -21.58
C PRO A 135 -17.96 9.77 -21.00
N SER A 136 -17.83 10.17 -19.73
CA SER A 136 -16.53 10.32 -19.07
C SER A 136 -15.85 8.98 -18.84
N LEU A 137 -16.62 7.97 -18.39
CA LEU A 137 -16.14 6.61 -18.21
C LEU A 137 -15.70 6.00 -19.54
N LEU A 138 -16.52 6.14 -20.58
CA LEU A 138 -16.18 5.69 -21.94
C LEU A 138 -14.91 6.36 -22.48
N LYS A 139 -14.76 7.67 -22.28
CA LYS A 139 -13.56 8.40 -22.68
C LYS A 139 -12.32 7.88 -21.96
N ASN A 140 -12.39 7.73 -20.64
CA ASN A 140 -11.26 7.25 -19.83
C ASN A 140 -10.90 5.80 -20.15
N ALA A 141 -11.90 4.94 -20.40
CA ALA A 141 -11.71 3.56 -20.82
C ALA A 141 -10.95 3.50 -22.15
N ASN A 142 -11.43 4.22 -23.18
CA ASN A 142 -10.77 4.25 -24.50
C ASN A 142 -9.39 4.94 -24.51
N GLN A 143 -9.09 5.76 -23.50
CA GLN A 143 -7.76 6.35 -23.30
C GLN A 143 -6.85 5.47 -22.43
N ASN A 144 -7.32 4.28 -22.02
CA ASN A 144 -6.64 3.36 -21.12
C ASN A 144 -6.19 4.03 -19.81
N ASN A 145 -6.95 5.00 -19.30
CA ASN A 145 -6.63 5.73 -18.07
C ASN A 145 -7.08 4.98 -16.81
N ILE A 146 -7.87 3.91 -16.95
CA ILE A 146 -8.47 3.19 -15.84
C ILE A 146 -7.54 2.08 -15.38
N ILE A 147 -7.25 2.11 -14.08
CA ILE A 147 -6.50 1.10 -13.35
C ILE A 147 -7.47 0.32 -12.46
N LEU A 148 -7.32 -0.99 -12.44
CA LEU A 148 -8.03 -1.90 -11.55
C LEU A 148 -7.04 -2.46 -10.52
N ILE A 149 -7.37 -2.33 -9.24
CA ILE A 149 -6.63 -3.04 -8.18
C ILE A 149 -7.07 -4.50 -8.19
N THR A 150 -6.16 -5.39 -8.59
CA THR A 150 -6.40 -6.83 -8.73
C THR A 150 -5.95 -7.62 -7.50
N GLY A 151 -5.03 -7.07 -6.72
CA GLY A 151 -4.63 -7.64 -5.43
C GLY A 151 -4.10 -6.58 -4.47
N VAL A 152 -4.18 -6.87 -3.17
CA VAL A 152 -3.68 -6.01 -2.10
C VAL A 152 -3.04 -6.88 -1.03
N VAL A 153 -1.84 -6.49 -0.61
CA VAL A 153 -1.22 -7.03 0.60
C VAL A 153 -1.58 -6.13 1.76
N PHE A 154 -2.13 -6.75 2.80
CA PHE A 154 -2.43 -6.10 4.06
C PHE A 154 -1.45 -6.57 5.13
N ALA A 155 -1.08 -5.70 6.06
CA ALA A 155 -0.32 -6.06 7.27
C ALA A 155 -1.10 -5.64 8.52
N LYS A 156 -0.87 -6.35 9.64
CA LYS A 156 -1.36 -5.90 10.96
C LYS A 156 -0.34 -5.05 11.69
N SER A 157 0.96 -5.28 11.43
CA SER A 157 2.03 -4.71 12.24
C SER A 157 3.04 -3.99 11.36
N LEU A 158 3.28 -2.73 11.66
CA LEU A 158 4.41 -1.94 11.18
C LEU A 158 5.56 -2.12 12.18
N VAL A 159 6.74 -2.53 11.68
CA VAL A 159 7.94 -2.75 12.49
C VAL A 159 9.06 -1.87 11.94
N VAL A 160 9.55 -0.96 12.79
CA VAL A 160 10.56 0.03 12.41
C VAL A 160 11.74 -0.03 13.35
N ASP A 161 12.95 -0.03 12.80
CA ASP A 161 14.17 0.18 13.56
C ASP A 161 14.79 1.53 13.18
N ILE A 162 15.02 2.40 14.17
CA ILE A 162 15.65 3.71 14.01
C ILE A 162 17.03 3.63 14.66
N GLU A 163 18.08 3.77 13.86
CA GLU A 163 19.47 3.87 14.33
C GLU A 163 19.84 5.33 14.55
N THR A 164 20.09 5.72 15.80
CA THR A 164 20.44 7.08 16.20
C THR A 164 21.95 7.30 16.26
N ASP A 165 22.39 8.55 16.16
CA ASP A 165 23.78 8.96 16.35
C ASP A 165 24.12 9.23 17.83
N PHE A 166 23.10 9.39 18.68
CA PHE A 166 23.22 9.48 20.13
C PHE A 166 22.75 8.21 20.85
N SER A 167 23.14 8.06 22.13
CA SER A 167 22.64 6.98 22.98
C SER A 167 21.23 7.30 23.48
N LEU A 168 20.31 6.37 23.26
CA LEU A 168 18.95 6.39 23.77
C LEU A 168 18.97 6.30 25.30
N ASN A 169 18.24 7.20 25.96
CA ASN A 169 18.03 7.16 27.41
C ASN A 169 16.64 6.59 27.74
N ALA A 170 16.47 6.03 28.94
CA ALA A 170 15.21 5.41 29.35
C ALA A 170 14.04 6.42 29.43
N ASN A 171 14.33 7.69 29.73
CA ASN A 171 13.33 8.75 29.83
C ASN A 171 12.68 9.07 28.47
N LEU A 172 13.46 9.06 27.39
CA LEU A 172 12.96 9.25 26.02
C LEU A 172 11.99 8.14 25.64
N ILE A 173 12.35 6.87 25.90
CA ILE A 173 11.50 5.71 25.62
C ILE A 173 10.17 5.81 26.39
N THR A 174 10.25 6.16 27.67
CA THR A 174 9.06 6.36 28.51
C THR A 174 8.17 7.46 27.95
N THR A 175 8.77 8.57 27.49
CA THR A 175 8.04 9.69 26.87
C THR A 175 7.36 9.25 25.57
N LEU A 176 8.07 8.52 24.71
CA LEU A 176 7.52 8.03 23.44
C LEU A 176 6.33 7.08 23.66
N ASN A 177 6.45 6.15 24.63
CA ASN A 177 5.36 5.23 24.97
C ASN A 177 4.16 5.94 25.62
N GLN A 178 4.38 7.00 26.39
CA GLN A 178 3.29 7.83 26.93
C GLN A 178 2.53 8.56 25.82
N ILE A 179 3.25 9.11 24.83
CA ILE A 179 2.62 9.76 23.66
C ILE A 179 1.87 8.73 22.81
N ALA A 180 2.34 7.48 22.79
CA ALA A 180 1.76 6.41 21.97
C ALA A 180 0.40 5.94 22.43
N ASP A 181 0.10 6.12 23.72
CA ASP A 181 -1.19 5.72 24.31
C ASP A 181 -1.58 4.27 23.93
N GLY A 182 -0.59 3.37 23.95
CA GLY A 182 -0.75 1.95 23.62
C GLY A 182 -0.95 1.61 22.14
N LYS A 183 -0.93 2.59 21.22
CA LYS A 183 -1.04 2.35 19.77
C LYS A 183 0.27 1.95 19.11
N LEU A 184 1.38 2.39 19.69
CA LEU A 184 2.75 2.04 19.30
C LEU A 184 3.50 1.58 20.54
N ASP A 185 4.38 0.60 20.38
CA ASP A 185 5.32 0.17 21.39
C ASP A 185 6.75 0.53 20.98
N PHE A 186 7.43 1.29 21.83
CA PHE A 186 8.81 1.71 21.65
C PHE A 186 9.71 0.94 22.63
N SER A 187 10.72 0.27 22.10
CA SER A 187 11.70 -0.49 22.88
C SER A 187 13.12 -0.24 22.36
N THR A 188 14.13 -0.46 23.20
CA THR A 188 15.54 -0.36 22.79
C THR A 188 16.06 -1.75 22.42
N LYS A 189 16.63 -1.88 21.21
CA LYS A 189 17.40 -3.08 20.82
C LYS A 189 18.84 -3.02 21.34
N ASN A 190 19.42 -1.84 21.34
CA ASN A 190 20.71 -1.53 21.92
C ASN A 190 20.78 -0.03 22.26
N ASN A 191 21.93 0.45 22.73
CA ASN A 191 22.10 1.84 23.17
C ASN A 191 21.74 2.88 22.10
N ASN A 192 21.81 2.56 20.80
CA ASN A 192 21.59 3.52 19.71
C ASN A 192 20.54 3.02 18.70
N LYS A 193 19.73 2.01 19.05
CA LYS A 193 18.70 1.46 18.16
C LYS A 193 17.36 1.38 18.89
N LEU A 194 16.44 2.18 18.40
CA LEU A 194 15.05 2.21 18.82
C LEU A 194 14.26 1.28 17.90
N LYS A 195 13.47 0.38 18.48
CA LYS A 195 12.47 -0.40 17.78
C LYS A 195 11.10 0.19 18.07
N MET A 196 10.31 0.38 17.03
CA MET A 196 8.91 0.77 17.11
C MET A 196 8.06 -0.33 16.48
N VAL A 197 6.99 -0.73 17.15
CA VAL A 197 6.02 -1.70 16.63
C VAL A 197 4.61 -1.13 16.79
N SER A 198 3.81 -1.15 15.73
CA SER A 198 2.40 -0.76 15.83
C SER A 198 1.53 -1.86 16.42
N SER A 199 0.48 -1.48 17.15
CA SER A 199 -0.51 -2.41 17.71
C SER A 199 -1.21 -3.21 16.60
N GLU A 200 -1.43 -4.52 16.82
CA GLU A 200 -1.93 -5.47 15.81
C GLU A 200 -3.46 -5.43 15.59
N ASN A 201 -4.10 -4.28 15.80
CA ASN A 201 -5.55 -4.23 15.94
C ASN A 201 -6.30 -4.27 14.61
N ASN A 202 -5.73 -3.76 13.53
CA ASN A 202 -6.38 -3.67 12.22
C ASN A 202 -5.41 -3.95 11.08
N TYR A 203 -5.94 -4.55 10.01
CA TYR A 203 -5.23 -4.70 8.75
C TYR A 203 -5.22 -3.37 7.99
N PHE A 204 -4.06 -3.00 7.46
CA PHE A 204 -3.89 -1.84 6.59
C PHE A 204 -3.15 -2.24 5.30
N PRO A 205 -3.48 -1.63 4.15
CA PRO A 205 -2.84 -1.96 2.89
C PRO A 205 -1.40 -1.45 2.86
N ILE A 206 -0.48 -2.30 2.41
CA ILE A 206 0.95 -1.98 2.31
C ILE A 206 1.48 -2.07 0.89
N ALA A 207 0.90 -2.92 0.06
CA ALA A 207 1.28 -3.08 -1.32
C ALA A 207 0.06 -3.45 -2.17
N ILE A 208 0.10 -3.15 -3.45
CA ILE A 208 -0.99 -3.44 -4.37
C ILE A 208 -0.47 -4.08 -5.64
N LYS A 209 -1.33 -4.88 -6.26
CA LYS A 209 -1.18 -5.35 -7.63
C LYS A 209 -2.27 -4.69 -8.44
N ALA A 210 -1.86 -3.99 -9.50
CA ALA A 210 -2.75 -3.18 -10.29
C ALA A 210 -2.61 -3.51 -11.77
N SER A 211 -3.73 -3.57 -12.48
CA SER A 211 -3.77 -3.81 -13.92
C SER A 211 -4.45 -2.65 -14.62
N ARG A 212 -3.90 -2.21 -15.75
CA ARG A 212 -4.57 -1.28 -16.65
C ARG A 212 -5.64 -2.03 -17.41
N ILE A 213 -6.84 -1.43 -17.48
CA ILE A 213 -7.91 -1.96 -18.32
C ILE A 213 -7.76 -1.37 -19.71
N ASP A 214 -7.47 -2.22 -20.68
CA ASP A 214 -7.32 -1.81 -22.08
C ASP A 214 -8.65 -1.96 -22.82
N PHE A 215 -9.17 -0.84 -23.33
CA PHE A 215 -10.33 -0.80 -24.21
C PHE A 215 -9.93 -0.33 -25.59
N ASP A 216 -10.60 -0.88 -26.60
CA ASP A 216 -10.53 -0.36 -27.96
C ASP A 216 -11.94 -0.29 -28.53
N ARG A 217 -12.33 0.90 -28.99
CA ARG A 217 -13.68 1.24 -29.48
C ARG A 217 -14.77 0.74 -28.52
N SER A 218 -14.61 1.06 -27.24
CA SER A 218 -15.54 0.71 -26.16
C SER A 218 -15.72 -0.80 -25.92
N THR A 219 -14.85 -1.64 -26.48
CA THR A 219 -14.81 -3.07 -26.19
C THR A 219 -13.58 -3.41 -25.36
N PHE A 220 -13.77 -4.15 -24.27
CA PHE A 220 -12.67 -4.65 -23.46
C PHE A 220 -11.73 -5.53 -24.30
N LYS A 221 -10.42 -5.41 -24.09
CA LYS A 221 -9.41 -6.21 -24.80
C LYS A 221 -8.62 -7.12 -23.88
N LYS A 222 -8.06 -6.58 -22.79
CA LYS A 222 -7.23 -7.32 -21.83
C LYS A 222 -6.97 -6.51 -20.58
N LEU A 223 -6.46 -7.20 -19.54
CA LEU A 223 -5.83 -6.58 -18.38
C LEU A 223 -4.31 -6.64 -18.52
N SER A 224 -3.67 -5.49 -18.54
CA SER A 224 -2.21 -5.40 -18.58
C SER A 224 -1.67 -5.06 -17.19
N LEU A 225 -0.89 -5.96 -16.57
CA LEU A 225 -0.23 -5.69 -15.28
C LEU A 225 0.58 -4.40 -15.40
N ILE A 226 0.37 -3.49 -14.46
CA ILE A 226 1.18 -2.29 -14.39
C ILE A 226 2.45 -2.66 -13.65
N SER A 227 3.56 -2.64 -14.38
CA SER A 227 4.91 -2.83 -13.83
C SER A 227 5.73 -1.55 -13.98
N ASP A 228 5.07 -0.40 -14.17
CA ASP A 228 5.75 0.87 -14.36
C ASP A 228 6.46 1.17 -13.03
N SER A 229 7.79 1.09 -13.04
CA SER A 229 8.72 1.16 -11.90
C SER A 229 8.74 2.52 -11.19
N ARG A 230 7.66 3.27 -11.33
CA ARG A 230 7.40 4.61 -10.81
C ARG A 230 6.14 4.47 -9.96
N ASN A 231 6.36 4.16 -8.68
CA ASN A 231 5.37 4.09 -7.59
C ASN A 231 4.05 4.77 -7.96
N LEU A 232 3.05 3.97 -8.34
CA LEU A 232 1.80 4.46 -8.89
C LEU A 232 0.92 5.19 -7.86
N PHE A 233 1.22 4.97 -6.56
CA PHE A 233 0.43 5.37 -5.40
C PHE A 233 1.31 5.87 -4.27
#